data_AF-A0A8T0DGH6-F1
#
_entry.id   AF-A0A8T0DGH6-F1
#
_cell.length_a   1.000
_cell.length_b   1.000
_cell.length_c   1.000
_cell.angle_alpha   90.00
_cell.angle_beta   90.00
_cell.angle_gamma   90.00
#
_symmetry.space_group_name_H-M   'P 1'
#
loop_
_entity.id
_entity.type
_entity.pdbx_description
1 polymer ?
#
loop_
_entity_poly.entity_id
_entity_poly.type
_entity_poly.pdbx_seq_one_letter_code
_entity_poly.pdbx_strand_id
1 'polypeptide(L)'
;MLVLLVANLIMLPVIISFFNDDVSGQWIAFNGISDTIFFLDIIVNFRTGIIRNDFVDDIILNPSEIAREYLRTWFALDLLSSLPIDYIFFAFRSYDHDRGDHLMQAGKCVREQFE
;
A
#
# COMPACT_ATOMS: atom_id res chain seq x y z
N MET A 1 10.67 10.01 0.96
CA MET A 1 10.66 8.62 1.46
C MET A 1 11.00 8.42 2.94
N LEU A 2 12.24 8.65 3.38
CA LEU A 2 12.75 8.06 4.65
C LEU A 2 12.02 8.54 5.91
N VAL A 3 11.68 9.83 6.00
CA VAL A 3 10.93 10.38 7.15
C VAL A 3 9.54 9.75 7.25
N LEU A 4 8.86 9.56 6.12
CA LEU A 4 7.53 8.94 6.09
C LEU A 4 7.61 7.46 6.47
N LEU A 5 8.65 6.73 6.01
CA LEU A 5 8.86 5.33 6.40
C LEU A 5 9.13 5.20 7.90
N VAL A 6 9.97 6.07 8.47
CA VAL A 6 10.24 6.09 9.92
C VAL A 6 8.99 6.45 10.71
N ALA A 7 8.18 7.40 10.22
CA ALA A 7 6.91 7.74 10.83
C ALA A 7 5.95 6.54 10.81
N ASN A 8 5.78 5.85 9.68
CA ASN A 8 4.97 4.64 9.59
C ASN A 8 5.48 3.53 10.51
N LEU A 9 6.80 3.30 10.55
CA LEU A 9 7.41 2.27 11.39
C LEU A 9 7.12 2.47 12.88
N ILE A 10 7.10 3.72 13.34
CA ILE A 10 6.80 4.06 14.75
C ILE A 10 5.29 4.08 14.99
N MET A 11 4.50 4.63 14.06
CA MET A 11 3.06 4.80 14.23
C MET A 11 2.30 3.46 14.22
N LEU A 12 2.64 2.52 13.33
CA LEU A 12 1.96 1.23 13.19
C LEU A 12 1.81 0.45 14.52
N PRO A 13 2.88 0.16 15.29
CA PRO A 13 2.75 -0.56 16.56
C PRO A 13 1.97 0.23 17.62
N VAL A 14 2.08 1.57 17.62
CA VAL A 14 1.31 2.42 18.53
C VAL A 14 -0.19 2.33 18.22
N ILE A 15 -0.58 2.36 16.94
CA ILE A 15 -1.98 2.24 16.51
C ILE A 15 -2.55 0.89 16.92
N ILE A 16 -1.86 -0.20 16.56
CA ILE A 16 -2.33 -1.57 16.84
C ILE A 16 -2.45 -1.80 18.35
N SER A 17 -1.55 -1.22 19.16
CA SER A 17 -1.54 -1.43 20.61
C SER A 17 -2.53 -0.55 21.37
N PHE A 18 -2.82 0.67 20.91
CA PHE A 18 -3.57 1.66 21.68
C PHE A 18 -4.93 2.04 21.08
N PHE A 19 -5.11 1.84 19.77
CA PHE A 19 -6.30 2.28 19.03
C PHE A 19 -6.94 1.07 18.33
N ASN A 20 -7.61 0.20 19.10
CA ASN A 20 -8.23 -1.02 18.56
C ASN A 20 -9.71 -0.86 18.17
N ASP A 21 -10.44 0.14 18.71
CA ASP A 21 -11.91 0.13 18.63
C ASP A 21 -12.57 1.37 17.98
N ASP A 22 -11.87 2.50 17.84
CA ASP A 22 -12.43 3.75 17.27
C ASP A 22 -11.53 4.34 16.17
N VAL A 23 -11.44 3.66 15.04
CA VAL A 23 -10.73 4.18 13.87
C VAL A 23 -11.59 5.25 13.20
N SER A 24 -11.37 6.52 13.55
CA SER A 24 -12.14 7.62 12.98
C SER A 24 -11.97 7.69 11.45
N GLY A 25 -13.02 8.07 10.72
CA GLY A 25 -12.93 8.23 9.26
C GLY A 25 -11.83 9.20 8.82
N GLN A 26 -11.45 10.14 9.69
CA GLN A 26 -10.33 11.06 9.48
C GLN A 26 -8.97 10.35 9.49
N TRP A 27 -8.80 9.33 10.34
CA TRP A 27 -7.60 8.51 10.39
C TRP A 27 -7.40 7.70 9.11
N ILE A 28 -8.48 7.08 8.62
CA ILE A 28 -8.46 6.31 7.36
C ILE A 28 -8.13 7.23 6.18
N ALA A 29 -8.70 8.44 6.16
CA ALA A 29 -8.40 9.43 5.13
C ALA A 29 -6.92 9.89 5.18
N PHE A 30 -6.39 10.14 6.38
CA PHE A 30 -4.98 10.50 6.56
C PHE A 30 -4.03 9.39 6.08
N ASN A 31 -4.32 8.13 6.44
CA ASN A 31 -3.52 6.99 6.02
C ASN A 31 -3.56 6.81 4.48
N GLY A 32 -4.74 6.92 3.87
CA GLY A 32 -4.87 6.86 2.41
C GLY A 32 -4.15 8.00 1.66
N ILE A 33 -4.12 9.21 2.23
CA ILE A 33 -3.34 10.32 1.67
C ILE A 33 -1.84 10.03 1.78
N SER A 34 -1.39 9.52 2.93
CA SER A 34 0.01 9.12 3.16
C SER A 34 0.45 8.06 2.14
N ASP A 35 -0.36 7.02 1.94
CA ASP A 35 -0.11 5.96 0.94
C ASP A 35 0.00 6.54 -0.48
N THR A 36 -0.85 7.51 -0.82
CA THR A 36 -0.79 8.20 -2.12
C THR A 36 0.53 8.97 -2.30
N ILE A 37 1.05 9.60 -1.24
CA ILE A 37 2.32 10.30 -1.27
C ILE A 37 3.49 9.33 -1.48
N PHE A 38 3.45 8.13 -0.89
CA PHE A 38 4.44 7.08 -1.15
C PHE A 38 4.44 6.62 -2.61
N PHE A 39 3.26 6.43 -3.21
CA PHE A 39 3.16 6.11 -4.63
C PHE A 39 3.72 7.22 -5.53
N LEU A 40 3.48 8.49 -5.18
CA LEU A 40 4.04 9.62 -5.92
C LEU A 40 5.57 9.66 -5.82
N ASP A 41 6.15 9.34 -4.66
CA ASP A 41 7.60 9.26 -4.47
C ASP A 41 8.24 8.24 -5.41
N ILE A 42 7.60 7.08 -5.60
CA ILE A 42 8.04 6.06 -6.58
C ILE A 42 8.06 6.63 -7.99
N ILE A 43 7.03 7.36 -8.40
CA ILE A 43 6.94 7.98 -9.73
C ILE A 43 8.05 9.02 -9.92
N VAL A 44 8.38 9.79 -8.89
CA VAL A 44 9.49 10.75 -8.91
C VAL A 44 10.83 10.03 -8.99
N ASN A 45 11.02 8.93 -8.25
CA ASN A 45 12.24 8.12 -8.30
C ASN A 45 12.54 7.56 -9.70
N PHE A 46 11.52 7.29 -10.53
CA PHE A 46 11.73 6.92 -11.94
C PHE A 46 12.34 8.04 -12.80
N ARG A 47 12.22 9.30 -12.37
CA ARG A 47 12.73 10.47 -13.09
C ARG A 47 13.99 11.06 -12.46
N THR A 48 14.29 10.72 -11.21
CA THR A 48 15.51 11.16 -10.52
C THR A 48 16.69 10.30 -10.96
N GLY A 49 17.68 10.92 -11.60
CA GLY A 49 18.86 10.23 -12.13
C GLY A 49 19.76 9.62 -11.04
N ILE A 50 20.34 8.47 -11.35
CA ILE A 50 21.27 7.74 -10.48
C ILE A 50 22.70 8.06 -10.93
N ILE A 51 23.58 8.45 -10.01
CA ILE A 51 24.99 8.69 -10.29
C ILE A 51 25.71 7.33 -10.24
N ARG A 52 26.21 6.86 -11.38
CA ARG A 52 26.73 5.49 -11.52
C ARG A 52 28.19 5.33 -11.08
N ASN A 53 28.96 6.43 -11.04
CA ASN A 53 30.36 6.45 -10.65
C ASN A 53 30.61 7.63 -9.72
N ASP A 54 31.49 7.47 -8.72
CA ASP A 54 31.98 8.54 -7.83
C ASP A 54 32.72 9.69 -8.58
N PHE A 55 32.79 9.62 -9.91
CA PHE A 55 33.28 10.68 -10.79
C PHE A 55 32.11 11.49 -11.34
N VAL A 56 32.16 12.79 -11.10
CA VAL A 56 31.11 13.80 -11.40
C VAL A 56 30.72 13.88 -12.89
N ASP A 57 31.54 13.35 -13.79
CA ASP A 57 31.39 13.52 -15.25
C ASP A 57 30.47 12.49 -15.94
N ASP A 58 29.98 11.46 -15.25
CA ASP A 58 29.17 10.39 -15.87
C ASP A 58 27.74 10.36 -15.32
N ILE A 59 27.06 11.52 -15.42
CA ILE A 59 25.65 11.65 -15.05
C ILE A 59 24.82 11.06 -16.19
N ILE A 60 24.15 9.94 -15.93
CA ILE A 60 23.18 9.36 -16.86
C ILE A 60 21.89 10.19 -16.75
N LEU A 61 21.67 11.09 -17.70
CA LEU A 61 20.40 11.82 -17.83
C LEU A 61 19.36 11.07 -18.67
N ASN A 62 19.71 9.93 -19.26
CA ASN A 62 18.80 9.12 -20.07
C ASN A 62 17.70 8.49 -19.18
N PRO A 63 16.43 8.92 -19.29
CA PRO A 63 15.36 8.43 -18.42
C PRO A 63 15.11 6.92 -18.59
N SER A 64 15.35 6.36 -19.78
CA SER A 64 15.21 4.93 -20.05
C SER A 64 16.25 4.06 -19.33
N GLU A 65 17.46 4.59 -19.13
CA GLU A 65 18.53 3.89 -18.39
C GLU A 65 18.29 3.98 -16.88
N ILE A 66 17.89 5.16 -16.40
CA ILE A 66 17.49 5.39 -14.99
C ILE A 66 16.37 4.43 -14.60
N ALA A 67 15.31 4.35 -15.42
CA ALA A 67 14.18 3.46 -15.16
C ALA A 67 14.62 1.99 -15.09
N ARG A 68 15.53 1.55 -15.96
CA ARG A 68 15.99 0.14 -15.99
C ARG A 68 16.81 -0.22 -14.74
N GLU A 69 17.70 0.68 -14.31
CA GLU A 69 18.52 0.46 -13.12
C GLU A 69 17.65 0.51 -11.86
N TYR A 70 16.72 1.46 -11.77
CA TYR A 70 15.76 1.56 -10.66
C TYR A 70 14.84 0.33 -10.56
N LEU A 71 14.31 -0.17 -11.69
CA LEU A 71 13.52 -1.39 -11.74
C LEU A 71 14.27 -2.62 -11.23
N ARG A 72 15.59 -2.68 -11.45
CA ARG A 72 16.42 -3.83 -11.06
C ARG A 72 16.83 -3.79 -9.58
N THR A 73 16.90 -2.61 -8.97
CA THR A 73 17.51 -2.41 -7.66
C THR A 73 16.48 -2.13 -6.57
N TRP A 74 15.82 -0.97 -6.65
CA TRP A 74 15.04 -0.42 -5.54
C TRP A 74 13.53 -0.47 -5.77
N PHE A 75 13.07 -0.52 -7.02
CA PHE A 75 11.64 -0.50 -7.33
C PHE A 75 10.84 -1.57 -6.61
N ALA A 76 11.33 -2.81 -6.53
CA ALA A 76 10.62 -3.89 -5.86
C ALA A 76 10.47 -3.63 -4.35
N LEU A 77 11.49 -3.06 -3.71
CA LEU A 77 11.44 -2.70 -2.28
C LEU A 77 10.50 -1.52 -2.03
N ASP A 78 10.57 -0.49 -2.87
CA ASP A 78 9.71 0.69 -2.76
C ASP A 78 8.24 0.33 -3.06
N LEU A 79 7.99 -0.54 -4.04
CA LEU A 79 6.66 -1.06 -4.32
C LEU A 79 6.12 -1.89 -3.16
N LEU A 80 6.87 -2.86 -2.65
CA LEU A 80 6.42 -3.71 -1.53
C LEU A 80 6.16 -2.91 -0.25
N SER A 81 6.97 -1.88 0.02
CA SER A 81 6.82 -1.03 1.20
C SER A 81 5.70 0.01 1.09
N SER A 82 5.28 0.36 -0.13
CA SER A 82 4.15 1.28 -0.39
C SER A 82 2.81 0.58 -0.53
N LEU A 83 2.77 -0.77 -0.51
CA LEU A 83 1.51 -1.50 -0.63
C LEU A 83 0.66 -1.33 0.64
N PRO A 84 -0.59 -0.84 0.51
CA PRO A 84 -1.52 -0.71 1.63
C PRO A 84 -2.13 -2.09 1.98
N ILE A 85 -1.32 -2.96 2.58
CA ILE A 85 -1.68 -4.36 2.89
C ILE A 85 -2.95 -4.42 3.74
N ASP A 86 -3.12 -3.49 4.69
CA ASP A 86 -4.30 -3.42 5.56
C ASP A 86 -5.59 -3.21 4.77
N TYR A 87 -5.57 -2.33 3.77
CA TYR A 87 -6.72 -2.07 2.90
C TYR A 87 -7.04 -3.28 2.00
N ILE A 88 -5.99 -3.97 1.53
CA ILE A 88 -6.15 -5.21 0.76
C ILE A 88 -6.82 -6.29 1.63
N PHE A 89 -6.32 -6.51 2.85
CA PHE A 89 -6.94 -7.46 3.79
C PHE A 89 -8.36 -7.06 4.18
N PHE A 90 -8.63 -5.77 4.39
CA PHE A 90 -9.96 -5.28 4.66
C PHE A 90 -10.90 -5.59 3.49
N ALA A 91 -10.52 -5.25 2.26
CA ALA A 91 -11.32 -5.53 1.06
C ALA A 91 -11.58 -7.03 0.86
N PHE A 92 -10.57 -7.88 1.06
CA PHE A 92 -10.74 -9.33 0.98
C PHE A 92 -11.69 -9.88 2.05
N ARG A 93 -11.58 -9.43 3.31
CA ARG A 93 -12.50 -9.83 4.38
C ARG A 93 -13.93 -9.36 4.12
N SER A 94 -14.10 -8.12 3.68
CA SER A 94 -15.42 -7.58 3.33
C SER A 94 -16.06 -8.38 2.20
N TYR A 95 -15.30 -8.75 1.18
CA TYR A 95 -15.80 -9.56 0.06
C TYR A 95 -16.24 -10.96 0.50
N ASP A 96 -15.50 -11.63 1.39
CA ASP A 96 -15.85 -12.96 1.89
C ASP A 96 -17.08 -12.93 2.81
N HIS A 97 -17.19 -11.89 3.65
CA HIS A 97 -18.35 -11.69 4.53
C HIS A 97 -19.65 -11.49 3.73
N ASP A 98 -19.62 -10.62 2.73
CA ASP A 98 -20.77 -10.32 1.86
C ASP A 98 -21.22 -11.59 1.10
N ARG A 99 -20.27 -12.36 0.59
CA ARG A 99 -20.54 -13.66 -0.03
C ARG A 99 -21.15 -14.66 0.95
N GLY A 100 -20.64 -14.72 2.18
CA GLY A 100 -21.15 -15.58 3.24
C GLY A 100 -22.61 -15.27 3.57
N ASP A 101 -22.97 -14.00 3.71
CA ASP A 101 -24.32 -13.55 4.00
C ASP A 101 -25.29 -13.91 2.87
N HIS A 102 -24.89 -13.73 1.61
CA HIS A 102 -25.67 -14.15 0.45
C HIS A 102 -25.91 -15.67 0.39
N LEU A 103 -24.91 -16.48 0.70
CA LEU A 103 -25.04 -17.94 0.75
C LEU A 103 -25.94 -18.40 1.91
N MET A 104 -25.82 -17.77 3.08
CA MET A 104 -26.69 -18.04 4.22
C MET A 104 -28.15 -17.67 3.92
N GLN A 105 -28.39 -16.56 3.23
CA GLN A 105 -29.72 -16.12 2.84
C GLN A 105 -30.34 -17.07 1.81
N ALA A 106 -29.56 -17.51 0.81
CA ALA A 106 -30.00 -18.51 -0.15
C ALA A 106 -30.35 -19.85 0.53
N GLY A 107 -29.55 -20.29 1.50
CA GLY A 107 -29.82 -21.51 2.28
C GLY A 107 -31.12 -21.42 3.10
N LYS A 108 -31.40 -20.24 3.70
CA LYS A 108 -32.68 -19.99 4.40
C LYS A 108 -33.88 -20.08 3.46
N CYS A 109 -33.81 -19.45 2.28
CA CYS A 109 -34.88 -19.50 1.29
C CYS A 109 -35.16 -20.93 0.80
N VAL A 110 -34.12 -21.74 0.57
CA VAL A 110 -34.29 -23.15 0.17
C VAL A 110 -34.98 -23.95 1.27
N ARG A 111 -34.61 -23.73 2.54
CA ARG A 111 -35.24 -24.43 3.68
C ARG A 111 -36.74 -24.13 3.79
N GLU A 112 -37.16 -22.89 3.57
CA GLU A 112 -38.57 -22.47 3.62
C GLU A 112 -39.42 -23.04 2.46
N GLN A 113 -38.82 -23.53 1.37
CA GLN A 113 -39.56 -24.17 0.28
C GLN A 113 -39.95 -25.63 0.56
N PHE A 114 -39.36 -26.26 1.58
CA PHE A 114 -39.59 -27.66 1.94
C PHE A 114 -40.37 -27.85 3.24
N GLU A 115 -40.78 -26.76 3.90
CA GLU A 115 -41.78 -26.75 4.99
C GLU A 115 -43.15 -26.33 4.45
#